data_AF-A0A072P7L3-F1
#
_entry.id   AF-A0A072P7L3-F1
#
_cell.length_a   1.000
_cell.length_b   1.000
_cell.length_c   1.000
_cell.angle_alpha   90.00
_cell.angle_beta   90.00
_cell.angle_gamma   90.00
#
_symmetry.space_group_name_H-M   'P 1'
#
loop_
_entity.id
_entity.type
_entity.pdbx_description
1 polymer ?
#
loop_
_entity_poly.entity_id
_entity_poly.type
_entity_poly.pdbx_seq_one_letter_code
_entity_poly.pdbx_strand_id
1 'polypeptide(L)'
;MDVLAELESMAINVADADDEPISDATIQRWEMLFGFTPSEASAAIETHRQDFSRTRVGHELWDAIKVEKEAKGHDRESYEYSLRNPHVPKGGSPSAAASERQGTFIVQLAGPLNSPARVQEAAALDRAPALVKGVGENGESQFCEIDTAAKANLQKWVSEHHAGFQPTIVRLSKAKKELCRHSLAPMLGKECVLPQHRADEADFRPSPSADQYPVWYFFYGTLADPDVLSRHLGLEKGAQYLEAETVGGRIRTWAGKYKALVDAPGEIVSGSAFKVESREQEDTLRFYETDHYEVVRCQIATRLGVLDGLTFRFDGEEKDLD
;
A
#
# COMPACT_ATOMS: atom_id res chain seq x y z
N MET A 1 -6.86 7.14 25.45
CA MET A 1 -5.53 6.87 26.02
C MET A 1 -5.61 7.11 27.51
N ASP A 2 -5.22 6.12 28.31
CA ASP A 2 -5.21 6.23 29.77
C ASP A 2 -3.85 6.79 30.20
N VAL A 3 -3.84 8.09 30.51
CA VAL A 3 -2.62 8.86 30.82
C VAL A 3 -1.92 8.33 32.09
N LEU A 4 -2.67 7.69 33.00
CA LEU A 4 -2.11 7.10 34.21
C LEU A 4 -1.31 5.83 33.91
N ALA A 5 -1.81 4.98 33.01
CA ALA A 5 -1.11 3.77 32.59
C ALA A 5 0.20 4.08 31.84
N GLU A 6 0.22 5.15 31.03
CA GLU A 6 1.44 5.60 30.35
C GLU A 6 2.47 6.17 31.32
N LEU A 7 2.05 6.96 32.32
CA LEU A 7 2.94 7.48 33.37
C LEU A 7 3.52 6.36 34.24
N GLU A 8 2.72 5.34 34.57
CA GLU A 8 3.17 4.17 35.32
C GLU A 8 4.19 3.35 34.50
N SER A 9 3.95 3.16 33.20
CA SER A 9 4.91 2.52 32.29
C SER A 9 6.23 3.30 32.17
N MET A 10 6.18 4.63 32.10
CA MET A 10 7.38 5.46 32.06
C MET A 10 8.16 5.41 33.38
N ALA A 11 7.47 5.40 34.52
CA ALA A 11 8.10 5.30 35.83
C ALA A 11 8.84 3.97 36.04
N ILE A 12 8.25 2.85 35.57
CA ILE A 12 8.90 1.53 35.58
C ILE A 12 10.14 1.54 34.69
N ASN A 13 10.06 2.15 33.50
CA ASN A 13 11.19 2.22 32.57
C ASN A 13 12.37 3.03 33.12
N VAL A 14 12.11 4.07 33.92
CA VAL A 14 13.12 4.89 34.61
C VAL A 14 13.74 4.14 35.79
N ALA A 15 12.96 3.36 36.54
CA ALA A 15 13.46 2.60 37.70
C ALA A 15 14.39 1.44 37.29
N ASP A 16 14.11 0.79 36.16
CA ASP A 16 14.94 -0.28 35.56
C ASP A 16 15.88 0.26 34.45
N ALA A 17 16.27 1.53 34.50
CA ALA A 17 17.32 2.05 33.63
C ALA A 17 18.65 1.43 34.06
N ASP A 18 18.93 0.22 33.56
CA ASP A 18 20.19 -0.46 33.83
C ASP A 18 21.35 0.35 33.24
N ASP A 19 22.15 0.96 34.11
CA ASP A 19 23.48 1.54 33.83
C ASP A 19 24.52 0.42 33.51
N GLU A 20 24.08 -0.72 32.98
CA GLU A 20 24.99 -1.79 32.58
C GLU A 20 25.79 -1.35 31.35
N PRO A 21 27.14 -1.42 31.40
CA PRO A 21 27.97 -1.05 30.26
C PRO A 21 27.61 -1.93 29.05
N ILE A 22 27.53 -1.30 27.87
CA ILE A 22 27.26 -2.01 26.62
C ILE A 22 28.40 -3.02 26.39
N SER A 23 28.11 -4.31 26.55
CA SER A 23 29.13 -5.36 26.40
C SER A 23 29.47 -5.58 24.92
N ASP A 24 30.72 -5.96 24.63
CA ASP A 24 31.15 -6.32 23.26
C ASP A 24 30.30 -7.45 22.66
N ALA A 25 29.79 -8.36 23.50
CA ALA A 25 28.89 -9.42 23.08
C ALA A 25 27.51 -8.89 22.66
N THR A 26 27.02 -7.81 23.28
CA THR A 26 25.78 -7.12 22.90
C THR A 26 25.97 -6.39 21.58
N ILE A 27 27.11 -5.72 21.39
CA ILE A 27 27.44 -5.03 20.12
C ILE A 27 27.48 -6.05 18.98
N GLN A 28 28.24 -7.15 19.12
CA GLN A 28 28.31 -8.20 18.11
C GLN A 28 26.94 -8.82 17.80
N ARG A 29 26.08 -9.00 18.81
CA ARG A 29 24.71 -9.48 18.61
C ARG A 29 23.90 -8.50 17.75
N TRP A 30 23.98 -7.21 18.04
CA TRP A 30 23.26 -6.18 17.28
C TRP A 30 23.81 -5.98 15.87
N GLU A 31 25.13 -6.14 15.68
CA GLU A 31 25.74 -6.19 14.34
C GLU A 31 25.20 -7.37 13.53
N MET A 32 25.12 -8.57 14.13
CA MET A 32 24.61 -9.77 13.45
C MET A 32 23.10 -9.70 13.17
N LEU A 33 22.31 -9.18 14.11
CA LEU A 33 20.85 -9.16 14.01
C LEU A 33 20.33 -8.03 13.10
N PHE A 34 20.97 -6.86 13.15
CA PHE A 34 20.47 -5.65 12.49
C PHE A 34 21.40 -5.16 11.36
N GLY A 35 22.54 -5.80 11.14
CA GLY A 35 23.49 -5.40 10.10
C GLY A 35 24.11 -4.03 10.35
N PHE A 36 24.20 -3.64 11.63
CA PHE A 36 24.86 -2.40 12.06
C PHE A 36 26.38 -2.54 12.03
N THR A 37 27.08 -1.43 11.85
CA THR A 37 28.49 -1.33 12.23
C THR A 37 28.64 -1.25 13.76
N PRO A 38 29.82 -1.51 14.35
CA PRO A 38 30.00 -1.48 15.80
C PRO A 38 29.58 -0.14 16.44
N SER A 39 29.85 0.97 15.74
CA SER A 39 29.49 2.32 16.18
C SER A 39 28.00 2.62 16.04
N GLU A 40 27.31 2.04 15.04
CA GLU A 40 25.87 2.17 14.87
C GLU A 40 25.12 1.30 15.89
N ALA A 41 25.63 0.10 16.17
CA ALA A 41 25.09 -0.79 17.19
C ALA A 41 25.17 -0.14 18.58
N SER A 42 26.31 0.43 18.96
CA SER A 42 26.44 1.13 20.24
C SER A 42 25.49 2.32 20.35
N ALA A 43 25.39 3.14 19.30
CA ALA A 43 24.50 4.31 19.29
C ALA A 43 23.01 3.90 19.34
N ALA A 44 22.65 2.81 18.65
CA ALA A 44 21.28 2.29 18.63
C ALA A 44 20.88 1.70 19.99
N ILE A 45 21.79 0.98 20.67
CA ILE A 45 21.57 0.46 22.03
C ILE A 45 21.41 1.62 23.01
N GLU A 46 22.30 2.61 22.95
CA GLU A 46 22.25 3.78 23.84
C GLU A 46 20.95 4.58 23.66
N THR A 47 20.57 4.85 22.40
CA THR A 47 19.30 5.51 22.08
C THR A 47 18.09 4.70 22.55
N HIS A 48 18.14 3.37 22.42
CA HIS A 48 17.06 2.50 22.87
C HIS A 48 16.93 2.47 24.39
N ARG A 49 18.04 2.49 25.13
CA ARG A 49 18.06 2.53 26.60
C ARG A 49 17.62 3.87 27.17
N GLN A 50 17.96 4.96 26.49
CA GLN A 50 17.56 6.34 26.87
C GLN A 50 16.09 6.66 26.57
N ASP A 51 15.38 5.75 25.89
CA ASP A 51 13.96 5.93 25.62
C ASP A 51 13.07 5.34 26.71
N PHE A 52 12.67 6.20 27.65
CA PHE A 52 11.79 5.85 28.76
C PHE A 52 10.33 5.59 28.34
N SER A 53 9.96 5.85 27.08
CA SER A 53 8.65 5.52 26.52
C SER A 53 8.62 4.16 25.81
N ARG A 54 9.74 3.40 25.81
CA ARG A 54 9.82 2.10 25.13
C ARG A 54 8.83 1.08 25.70
N THR A 55 8.19 0.33 24.80
CA THR A 55 7.36 -0.81 25.17
C THR A 55 8.24 -1.98 25.56
N ARG A 56 8.36 -2.26 26.86
CA ARG A 56 9.07 -3.45 27.36
C ARG A 56 8.20 -4.69 27.22
N VAL A 57 8.80 -5.79 26.78
CA VAL A 57 8.17 -7.10 26.80
C VAL A 57 8.19 -7.57 28.25
N GLY A 58 7.03 -7.80 28.87
CA GLY A 58 6.95 -8.28 30.26
C GLY A 58 7.66 -9.62 30.46
N HIS A 59 8.15 -9.89 31.68
CA HIS A 59 8.95 -11.08 31.99
C HIS A 59 8.22 -12.39 31.63
N GLU A 60 6.92 -12.48 31.93
CA GLU A 60 6.09 -13.64 31.60
C GLU A 60 5.95 -13.87 30.08
N LEU A 61 5.83 -12.78 29.31
CA LEU A 61 5.75 -12.84 27.86
C LEU A 61 7.10 -13.21 27.25
N TRP A 62 8.20 -12.69 27.81
CA TRP A 62 9.55 -13.05 27.37
C TRP A 62 9.84 -14.52 27.64
N ASP A 63 9.55 -15.05 28.83
CA ASP A 63 9.78 -16.47 29.16
C ASP A 63 9.05 -17.42 28.21
N ALA A 64 7.84 -17.06 27.76
CA ALA A 64 7.07 -17.85 26.81
C ALA A 64 7.69 -17.89 25.40
N ILE A 65 8.33 -16.79 24.96
CA ILE A 65 8.90 -16.67 23.61
C ILE A 65 10.41 -16.85 23.56
N LYS A 66 11.08 -16.89 24.72
CA LYS A 66 12.54 -16.87 24.88
C LYS A 66 13.22 -17.93 24.02
N VAL A 67 12.75 -19.18 24.08
CA VAL A 67 13.34 -20.30 23.32
C VAL A 67 13.30 -20.05 21.81
N GLU A 68 12.19 -19.50 21.29
CA GLU A 68 12.05 -19.21 19.86
C GLU A 68 12.89 -18.01 19.44
N LYS A 69 12.96 -16.97 20.28
CA LYS A 69 13.66 -15.73 19.96
C LYS A 69 15.18 -15.86 20.12
N GLU A 70 15.65 -16.57 21.13
CA GLU A 70 17.07 -16.91 21.28
C GLU A 70 17.56 -17.85 20.15
N ALA A 71 16.71 -18.76 19.64
CA ALA A 71 17.04 -19.56 18.45
C ALA A 71 17.22 -18.69 17.20
N LYS A 72 16.60 -17.50 17.15
CA LYS A 72 16.79 -16.48 16.11
C LYS A 72 17.91 -15.48 16.46
N GLY A 73 18.63 -15.70 17.55
CA GLY A 73 19.74 -14.88 18.03
C GLY A 73 19.35 -13.66 18.87
N HIS A 74 18.05 -13.45 19.10
CA HIS A 74 17.56 -12.31 19.88
C HIS A 74 17.65 -12.55 21.39
N ASP A 75 18.11 -11.54 22.11
CA ASP A 75 17.82 -11.36 23.54
C ASP A 75 16.60 -10.45 23.74
N ARG A 76 16.20 -10.25 24.99
CA ARG A 76 15.01 -9.45 25.32
C ARG A 76 15.11 -8.03 24.76
N GLU A 77 16.26 -7.39 24.91
CA GLU A 77 16.50 -6.01 24.49
C GLU A 77 16.52 -5.84 22.96
N SER A 78 17.21 -6.73 22.24
CA SER A 78 17.19 -6.71 20.76
C SER A 78 15.81 -7.09 20.22
N TYR A 79 15.06 -7.97 20.89
CA TYR A 79 13.70 -8.27 20.48
C TYR A 79 12.77 -7.07 20.66
N GLU A 80 12.83 -6.38 21.80
CA GLU A 80 12.10 -5.13 22.05
C GLU A 80 12.44 -4.05 21.02
N TYR A 81 13.73 -3.90 20.71
CA TYR A 81 14.19 -3.00 19.66
C TYR A 81 13.61 -3.38 18.28
N SER A 82 13.57 -4.66 17.94
CA SER A 82 13.05 -5.15 16.64
C SER A 82 11.55 -4.92 16.45
N LEU A 83 10.77 -4.93 17.53
CA LEU A 83 9.33 -4.67 17.46
C LEU A 83 9.04 -3.20 17.13
N ARG A 84 9.88 -2.30 17.64
CA ARG A 84 9.74 -0.86 17.44
C ARG A 84 10.36 -0.39 16.12
N ASN A 85 11.46 -1.03 15.74
CA ASN A 85 12.17 -0.80 14.49
C ASN A 85 12.16 -2.10 13.69
N PRO A 86 11.07 -2.42 12.96
CA PRO A 86 11.04 -3.57 12.07
C PRO A 86 12.09 -3.37 10.97
N HIS A 87 13.29 -3.92 11.20
CA HIS A 87 14.39 -3.79 10.26
C HIS A 87 14.37 -4.96 9.27
N VAL A 88 14.49 -4.61 7.99
CA VAL A 88 14.71 -5.54 6.89
C VAL A 88 16.16 -6.03 6.98
N PRO A 89 16.41 -7.34 7.17
CA PRO A 89 17.77 -7.84 7.36
C PRO A 89 18.61 -7.62 6.10
N LYS A 90 19.69 -6.83 6.23
CA LYS A 90 20.76 -6.72 5.24
C LYS A 90 21.65 -7.95 5.32
N GLY A 91 21.22 -9.07 4.76
CA GLY A 91 22.03 -10.30 4.80
C GLY A 91 21.49 -11.54 4.09
N GLY A 92 20.31 -11.49 3.48
CA GLY A 92 19.87 -12.51 2.54
C GLY A 92 20.45 -12.24 1.15
N SER A 93 20.89 -13.30 0.46
CA SER A 93 21.19 -13.26 -0.98
C SER A 93 20.10 -12.49 -1.75
N PRO A 94 20.43 -11.75 -2.83
CA PRO A 94 19.51 -10.83 -3.50
C PRO A 94 18.36 -11.60 -4.13
N SER A 95 17.30 -11.79 -3.35
CA SER A 95 15.98 -12.16 -3.81
C SER A 95 15.05 -11.14 -3.18
N ALA A 96 14.54 -10.24 -4.03
CA ALA A 96 13.81 -9.04 -3.69
C ALA A 96 14.65 -8.07 -2.85
N ALA A 97 15.49 -7.23 -3.47
CA ALA A 97 14.96 -5.91 -3.84
C ALA A 97 13.50 -5.79 -3.39
N ALA A 98 13.27 -5.19 -2.23
CA ALA A 98 12.13 -4.32 -2.12
C ALA A 98 12.28 -3.37 -3.30
N SER A 99 11.70 -3.75 -4.44
CA SER A 99 11.19 -2.79 -5.39
C SER A 99 10.46 -1.83 -4.46
N GLU A 100 10.95 -0.61 -4.30
CA GLU A 100 10.02 0.48 -4.12
C GLU A 100 9.01 0.23 -5.23
N ARG A 101 7.86 -0.35 -4.85
CA ARG A 101 6.82 -0.67 -5.82
C ARG A 101 6.60 0.65 -6.52
N GLN A 102 6.78 0.67 -7.84
CA GLN A 102 6.55 1.88 -8.63
C GLN A 102 5.22 2.47 -8.16
N GLY A 103 5.32 3.62 -7.52
CA GLY A 103 4.24 4.17 -6.71
C GLY A 103 4.08 5.64 -7.03
N THR A 104 2.82 6.05 -7.10
CA THR A 104 2.44 7.45 -7.27
C THR A 104 2.42 8.11 -5.89
N PHE A 105 3.04 9.27 -5.78
CA PHE A 105 3.02 10.11 -4.59
C PHE A 105 2.41 11.47 -4.95
N ILE A 106 1.82 12.14 -3.97
CA ILE A 106 1.42 13.53 -4.09
C ILE A 106 2.27 14.39 -3.18
N VAL A 107 2.78 15.49 -3.71
CA VAL A 107 3.49 16.52 -2.94
C VAL A 107 2.60 17.75 -2.81
N GLN A 108 2.43 18.25 -1.59
CA GLN A 108 1.70 19.49 -1.36
C GLN A 108 2.49 20.68 -1.89
N LEU A 109 1.82 21.57 -2.64
CA LEU A 109 2.42 22.82 -3.09
C LEU A 109 2.46 23.81 -1.92
N ALA A 110 3.63 23.89 -1.27
CA ALA A 110 3.85 24.77 -0.13
C ALA A 110 5.30 25.25 -0.07
N GLY A 111 5.52 26.45 0.49
CA GLY A 111 6.84 27.02 0.71
C GLY A 111 7.67 27.14 -0.58
N PRO A 112 8.90 26.58 -0.66
CA PRO A 112 9.75 26.63 -1.85
C PRO A 112 9.20 25.80 -3.03
N LEU A 113 8.27 24.88 -2.78
CA LEU A 113 7.59 24.07 -3.78
C LEU A 113 6.17 24.60 -4.05
N ASN A 114 6.00 25.91 -4.19
CA ASN A 114 4.68 26.54 -4.33
C ASN A 114 4.04 26.44 -5.74
N SER A 115 4.73 25.83 -6.71
CA SER A 115 4.22 25.75 -8.08
C SER A 115 4.64 24.45 -8.78
N PRO A 116 3.84 23.96 -9.75
CA PRO A 116 4.19 22.77 -10.52
C PRO A 116 5.52 22.89 -11.28
N ALA A 117 5.88 24.11 -11.71
CA ALA A 117 7.16 24.37 -12.37
C ALA A 117 8.36 24.17 -11.43
N ARG A 118 8.21 24.54 -10.14
CA ARG A 118 9.23 24.28 -9.12
C ARG A 118 9.34 22.81 -8.79
N VAL A 119 8.22 22.10 -8.73
CA VAL A 119 8.23 20.63 -8.56
C VAL A 119 8.89 19.96 -9.76
N GLN A 120 8.63 20.44 -10.98
CA GLN A 120 9.27 19.93 -12.19
C GLN A 120 10.80 20.11 -12.14
N GLU A 121 11.27 21.30 -11.79
CA GLU A 121 12.70 21.62 -11.65
C GLU A 121 13.35 20.77 -10.54
N ALA A 122 12.75 20.71 -9.35
CA ALA A 122 13.28 19.99 -8.20
C ALA A 122 13.27 18.46 -8.39
N ALA A 123 12.26 17.93 -9.07
CA ALA A 123 12.12 16.49 -9.32
C ALA A 123 12.80 16.03 -10.63
N ALA A 124 13.37 16.95 -11.41
CA ALA A 124 13.95 16.72 -12.73
C ALA A 124 12.98 16.02 -13.71
N LEU A 125 11.73 16.50 -13.75
CA LEU A 125 10.68 15.94 -14.62
C LEU A 125 10.72 16.56 -16.02
N ASP A 126 10.54 15.72 -17.05
CA ASP A 126 10.46 16.17 -18.45
C ASP A 126 9.25 17.07 -18.73
N ARG A 127 8.16 16.88 -17.97
CA ARG A 127 6.91 17.63 -18.10
C ARG A 127 6.41 18.08 -16.73
N ALA A 128 5.70 19.21 -16.69
CA ALA A 128 5.04 19.68 -15.48
C ALA A 128 4.06 18.61 -14.93
N PRO A 129 4.17 18.28 -13.62
CA PRO A 129 3.34 17.25 -12.99
C PRO A 129 1.85 17.65 -12.96
N ALA A 130 0.98 16.65 -12.93
CA ALA A 130 -0.46 16.88 -12.87
C ALA A 130 -0.85 17.57 -11.56
N LEU A 131 -1.62 18.66 -11.67
CA LEU A 131 -2.12 19.41 -10.52
C LEU A 131 -3.42 18.78 -10.02
N VAL A 132 -3.41 18.35 -8.77
CA VAL A 132 -4.58 17.83 -8.06
C VAL A 132 -4.97 18.84 -6.99
N LYS A 133 -6.26 19.16 -6.91
CA LYS A 133 -6.80 19.99 -5.83
C LYS A 133 -7.38 19.06 -4.76
N GLY A 134 -6.97 19.25 -3.51
CA GLY A 134 -7.58 18.60 -2.36
C GLY A 134 -8.32 19.63 -1.52
N VAL A 135 -9.54 19.33 -1.13
CA VAL A 135 -10.30 20.13 -0.16
C VAL A 135 -10.22 19.40 1.17
N GLY A 136 -9.55 20.01 2.15
CA GLY A 136 -9.47 19.49 3.51
C GLY A 136 -10.28 20.35 4.48
N GLU A 137 -10.32 19.94 5.74
CA GLU A 137 -10.99 20.69 6.82
C GLU A 137 -10.42 22.11 7.00
N ASN A 138 -9.17 22.32 6.57
CA ASN A 138 -8.46 23.61 6.66
C ASN A 138 -8.50 24.43 5.36
N GLY A 139 -9.30 24.04 4.37
CA GLY A 139 -9.46 24.75 3.09
C GLY A 139 -8.91 24.02 1.86
N GLU A 140 -8.82 24.74 0.73
CA GLU A 140 -8.28 24.21 -0.52
C GLU A 140 -6.75 24.15 -0.49
N SER A 141 -6.20 22.96 -0.75
CA SER A 141 -4.77 22.72 -0.92
C SER A 141 -4.49 22.19 -2.32
N GLN A 142 -3.34 22.55 -2.87
CA GLN A 142 -2.90 22.10 -4.19
C GLN A 142 -1.79 21.08 -4.04
N PHE A 143 -1.84 20.04 -4.86
CA PHE A 143 -0.90 18.93 -4.84
C PHE A 143 -0.41 18.63 -6.26
N CYS A 144 0.79 18.07 -6.37
CA CYS A 144 1.34 17.56 -7.62
C CYS A 144 1.57 16.05 -7.52
N GLU A 145 1.12 15.29 -8.52
CA GLU A 145 1.43 13.87 -8.65
C GLU A 145 2.86 13.68 -9.15
N ILE A 146 3.63 12.85 -8.46
CA ILE A 146 5.03 12.51 -8.75
C ILE A 146 5.23 11.00 -8.64
N ASP A 147 6.19 10.46 -9.38
CA ASP A 147 6.60 9.06 -9.26
C ASP A 147 7.69 8.87 -8.18
N THR A 148 8.14 7.63 -8.03
CA THR A 148 9.16 7.25 -7.04
C THR A 148 10.52 7.90 -7.32
N ALA A 149 10.91 8.03 -8.60
CA ALA A 149 12.18 8.65 -8.98
C ALA A 149 12.17 10.17 -8.73
N ALA A 150 11.06 10.80 -9.10
CA ALA A 150 10.77 12.21 -8.87
C ALA A 150 10.76 12.55 -7.36
N LYS A 151 10.20 11.67 -6.52
CA LYS A 151 10.28 11.81 -5.06
C LYS A 151 11.72 11.82 -4.57
N ALA A 152 12.55 10.89 -5.01
CA ALA A 152 13.96 10.82 -4.60
C ALA A 152 14.74 12.08 -5.03
N ASN A 153 14.53 12.55 -6.26
CA ASN A 153 15.13 13.78 -6.77
C ASN A 153 14.69 15.02 -5.97
N LEU A 154 13.39 15.12 -5.67
CA LEU A 154 12.84 16.23 -4.91
C LEU A 154 13.38 16.25 -3.48
N GLN A 155 13.48 15.09 -2.82
CA GLN A 155 14.07 14.99 -1.49
C GLN A 155 15.55 15.41 -1.49
N LYS A 156 16.31 14.99 -2.50
CA LYS A 156 17.70 15.42 -2.69
C LYS A 156 17.78 16.94 -2.88
N TRP A 157 16.96 17.51 -3.77
CA TRP A 157 16.93 18.95 -4.02
C TRP A 157 16.61 19.77 -2.76
N VAL A 158 15.63 19.34 -1.97
CA VAL A 158 15.27 19.98 -0.70
C VAL A 158 16.44 19.91 0.29
N SER A 159 17.12 18.76 0.39
CA SER A 159 18.27 18.62 1.28
C SER A 159 19.45 19.54 0.90
N GLU A 160 19.64 19.80 -0.40
CA GLU A 160 20.72 20.64 -0.92
C GLU A 160 20.42 22.14 -0.85
N HIS A 161 19.17 22.55 -1.11
CA HIS A 161 18.80 23.97 -1.25
C HIS A 161 18.01 24.52 -0.05
N HIS A 162 17.31 23.67 0.70
CA HIS A 162 16.34 24.07 1.73
C HIS A 162 16.30 23.12 2.94
N ALA A 163 17.44 22.97 3.63
CA ALA A 163 17.58 22.06 4.79
C ALA A 163 16.58 22.29 5.96
N GLY A 164 15.87 23.43 5.99
CA GLY A 164 14.83 23.74 6.99
C GLY A 164 13.38 23.49 6.54
N PHE A 165 13.15 23.02 5.31
CA PHE A 165 11.81 22.76 4.79
C PHE A 165 11.57 21.26 4.63
N GLN A 166 10.50 20.75 5.25
CA GLN A 166 10.07 19.36 5.06
C GLN A 166 8.84 19.33 4.13
N PRO A 167 8.96 18.79 2.91
CA PRO A 167 7.82 18.69 2.00
C PRO A 167 6.81 17.66 2.50
N THR A 168 5.53 18.00 2.46
CA THR A 168 4.44 17.05 2.71
C THR A 168 4.27 16.15 1.50
N ILE A 169 4.82 14.93 1.56
CA ILE A 169 4.71 13.92 0.51
C ILE A 169 3.86 12.77 1.05
N VAL A 170 2.74 12.49 0.39
CA VAL A 170 1.82 11.40 0.75
C VAL A 170 1.82 10.37 -0.37
N ARG A 171 1.92 9.08 -0.02
CA ARG A 171 1.77 8.01 -1.00
C ARG A 171 0.31 7.95 -1.45
N LEU A 172 0.11 8.02 -2.77
CA LEU A 172 -1.19 7.91 -3.37
C LEU A 172 -1.43 6.44 -3.74
N SER A 173 -1.94 5.68 -2.77
CA SER A 173 -2.28 4.27 -2.97
C SER A 173 -3.62 4.20 -3.72
N LYS A 174 -3.57 4.04 -5.04
CA LYS A 174 -4.75 3.95 -5.90
C LYS A 174 -4.63 2.75 -6.82
N ALA A 175 -5.70 1.99 -6.95
CA ALA A 175 -5.73 0.82 -7.82
C ALA A 175 -5.39 1.21 -9.26
N LYS A 176 -4.43 0.52 -9.88
CA LYS A 176 -3.98 0.82 -11.25
C LYS A 176 -5.10 0.52 -12.24
N LYS A 177 -5.25 1.33 -13.28
CA LYS A 177 -6.23 1.10 -14.36
C LYS A 177 -5.54 1.30 -15.70
N GLU A 178 -4.83 0.26 -16.14
CA GLU A 178 -4.02 0.28 -17.35
C GLU A 178 -4.66 -0.58 -18.46
N LEU A 179 -5.91 -0.26 -18.79
CA LEU A 179 -6.66 -0.99 -19.81
C LEU A 179 -6.09 -0.71 -21.21
N CYS A 180 -5.71 -1.77 -21.93
CA CYS A 180 -5.26 -1.64 -23.32
C CYS A 180 -6.40 -1.13 -24.21
N ARG A 181 -6.05 -0.24 -25.15
CA ARG A 181 -6.98 0.31 -26.16
C ARG A 181 -7.20 -0.61 -27.35
N HIS A 182 -6.27 -1.55 -27.57
CA HIS A 182 -6.22 -2.40 -28.75
C HIS A 182 -6.35 -3.90 -28.42
N SER A 183 -6.51 -4.24 -27.14
CA SER A 183 -6.62 -5.62 -26.66
C SER A 183 -7.52 -5.67 -25.44
N LEU A 184 -8.09 -6.84 -25.15
CA LEU A 184 -8.85 -7.09 -23.92
C LEU A 184 -7.97 -7.04 -22.66
N ALA A 185 -6.65 -7.04 -22.80
CA ALA A 185 -5.72 -6.96 -21.68
C ALA A 185 -5.90 -5.69 -20.82
N PRO A 186 -5.74 -5.76 -19.49
CA PRO A 186 -5.80 -6.97 -18.67
C PRO A 186 -7.24 -7.50 -18.56
N MET A 187 -7.42 -8.82 -18.64
CA MET A 187 -8.71 -9.50 -18.48
C MET A 187 -8.60 -10.63 -17.46
N LEU A 188 -9.55 -10.71 -16.53
CA LEU A 188 -9.61 -11.74 -15.52
C LEU A 188 -9.63 -13.14 -16.15
N GLY A 189 -8.70 -14.00 -15.72
CA GLY A 189 -8.61 -15.40 -16.12
C GLY A 189 -8.22 -15.65 -17.57
N LYS A 190 -7.76 -14.63 -18.31
CA LYS A 190 -7.31 -14.77 -19.69
C LYS A 190 -5.97 -14.08 -19.93
N GLU A 191 -5.00 -14.85 -20.40
CA GLU A 191 -3.74 -14.32 -20.92
C GLU A 191 -3.96 -13.72 -22.33
N CYS A 192 -4.31 -12.44 -22.38
CA CYS A 192 -4.54 -11.70 -23.64
C CYS A 192 -3.26 -11.42 -24.45
N VAL A 193 -2.08 -11.79 -23.93
CA VAL A 193 -0.78 -11.66 -24.62
C VAL A 193 -0.47 -12.84 -25.54
N LEU A 194 -1.18 -13.97 -25.39
CA LEU A 194 -1.01 -15.13 -26.25
C LEU A 194 -1.56 -14.86 -27.66
N PRO A 195 -0.87 -15.28 -28.73
CA PRO A 195 -1.31 -15.05 -30.12
C PRO A 195 -2.76 -15.49 -30.38
N GLN A 196 -3.19 -16.60 -29.78
CA GLN A 196 -4.55 -17.14 -29.92
C GLN A 196 -5.66 -16.27 -29.28
N HIS A 197 -5.29 -15.32 -28.43
CA HIS A 197 -6.22 -14.41 -27.74
C HIS A 197 -6.07 -12.96 -28.22
N ARG A 198 -5.23 -12.72 -29.23
CA ARG A 198 -5.08 -11.41 -29.87
C ARG A 198 -6.29 -11.18 -30.77
N ALA A 199 -6.86 -9.99 -30.71
CA ALA A 199 -7.93 -9.61 -31.63
C ALA A 199 -7.37 -9.57 -33.06
N ASP A 200 -7.89 -10.43 -33.93
CA ASP A 200 -7.48 -10.53 -35.35
C ASP A 200 -8.02 -9.38 -36.22
N GLU A 201 -8.99 -8.61 -35.71
CA GLU A 201 -9.65 -7.55 -36.47
C GLU A 201 -9.07 -6.17 -36.18
N ALA A 202 -8.70 -5.45 -37.25
CA ALA A 202 -8.13 -4.11 -37.21
C ALA A 202 -9.04 -3.06 -36.53
N ASP A 203 -10.35 -3.33 -36.42
CA ASP A 203 -11.36 -2.45 -35.83
C ASP A 203 -11.84 -2.94 -34.45
N PHE A 204 -11.20 -3.95 -33.85
CA PHE A 204 -11.59 -4.46 -32.54
C PHE A 204 -11.43 -3.38 -31.45
N ARG A 205 -12.56 -3.00 -30.84
CA ARG A 205 -12.59 -2.08 -29.70
C ARG A 205 -12.92 -2.85 -28.42
N PRO A 206 -11.97 -3.01 -27.49
CA PRO A 206 -12.22 -3.73 -26.26
C PRO A 206 -13.22 -2.96 -25.39
N SER A 207 -14.28 -3.64 -24.96
CA SER A 207 -15.32 -3.12 -24.06
C SER A 207 -15.09 -3.69 -22.66
N PRO A 208 -15.23 -2.89 -21.58
CA PRO A 208 -15.37 -1.43 -21.60
C PRO A 208 -14.03 -0.71 -21.88
N SER A 209 -14.11 0.53 -22.37
CA SER A 209 -12.93 1.39 -22.58
C SER A 209 -12.48 2.07 -21.26
N ALA A 210 -11.23 2.53 -21.19
CA ALA A 210 -10.68 3.15 -19.99
C ALA A 210 -11.47 4.39 -19.52
N ASP A 211 -12.08 5.15 -20.43
CA ASP A 211 -12.83 6.36 -20.10
C ASP A 211 -14.33 6.23 -20.42
N GLN A 212 -14.84 4.99 -20.50
CA GLN A 212 -16.25 4.74 -20.78
C GLN A 212 -17.06 4.81 -19.49
N TYR A 213 -18.04 5.70 -19.48
CA TYR A 213 -19.05 5.79 -18.42
C TYR A 213 -20.44 5.90 -19.05
N PRO A 214 -21.47 5.28 -18.45
CA PRO A 214 -21.41 4.43 -17.25
C PRO A 214 -20.79 3.05 -17.54
N VAL A 215 -20.17 2.43 -16.53
CA VAL A 215 -19.51 1.11 -16.62
C VAL A 215 -19.92 0.21 -15.47
N TRP A 216 -20.03 -1.10 -15.74
CA TRP A 216 -20.34 -2.10 -14.73
C TRP A 216 -19.08 -2.54 -14.00
N TYR A 217 -19.12 -2.53 -12.68
CA TYR A 217 -18.08 -3.04 -11.80
C TYR A 217 -18.59 -4.28 -11.06
N PHE A 218 -17.78 -5.34 -11.03
CA PHE A 218 -18.02 -6.53 -10.23
C PHE A 218 -17.25 -6.46 -8.92
N PHE A 219 -17.97 -6.57 -7.80
CA PHE A 219 -17.42 -6.61 -6.45
C PHE A 219 -17.67 -7.97 -5.80
N TYR A 220 -16.67 -8.45 -5.06
CA TYR A 220 -16.65 -9.77 -4.40
C TYR A 220 -16.28 -9.69 -2.91
N GLY A 221 -16.05 -8.46 -2.42
CA GLY A 221 -15.52 -8.16 -1.09
C GLY A 221 -16.40 -7.26 -0.25
N THR A 222 -15.78 -6.38 0.53
CA THR A 222 -16.48 -5.37 1.36
C THR A 222 -17.23 -4.36 0.50
N LEU A 223 -16.74 -4.08 -0.71
CA LEU A 223 -17.46 -3.27 -1.70
C LEU A 223 -18.75 -3.92 -2.22
N ALA A 224 -19.02 -5.20 -1.95
CA ALA A 224 -20.33 -5.78 -2.26
C ALA A 224 -21.42 -5.34 -1.25
N ASP A 225 -21.03 -4.69 -0.16
CA ASP A 225 -21.95 -4.15 0.84
C ASP A 225 -22.47 -2.75 0.42
N PRO A 226 -23.79 -2.54 0.36
CA PRO A 226 -24.38 -1.24 -0.02
C PRO A 226 -24.11 -0.13 0.98
N ASP A 227 -23.94 -0.44 2.26
CA ASP A 227 -23.66 0.58 3.27
C ASP A 227 -22.23 1.12 3.14
N VAL A 228 -21.28 0.24 2.85
CA VAL A 228 -19.87 0.61 2.59
C VAL A 228 -19.80 1.49 1.34
N LEU A 229 -20.40 1.03 0.24
CA LEU A 229 -20.36 1.77 -1.02
C LEU A 229 -21.05 3.14 -0.92
N SER A 230 -22.22 3.19 -0.28
CA SER A 230 -22.99 4.44 -0.16
C SER A 230 -22.25 5.46 0.71
N ARG A 231 -21.56 5.01 1.76
CA ARG A 231 -20.70 5.87 2.58
C ARG A 231 -19.52 6.44 1.80
N HIS A 232 -18.88 5.62 0.96
CA HIS A 232 -17.73 6.09 0.17
C HIS A 232 -18.13 6.98 -1.01
N LEU A 233 -19.22 6.63 -1.72
CA LEU A 233 -19.70 7.39 -2.88
C LEU A 233 -20.63 8.56 -2.51
N GLY A 234 -21.01 8.71 -1.24
CA GLY A 234 -21.92 9.76 -0.78
C GLY A 234 -23.33 9.64 -1.39
N LEU A 235 -23.78 8.42 -1.68
CA LEU A 235 -25.08 8.19 -2.33
C LEU A 235 -26.22 8.36 -1.31
N GLU A 236 -27.12 9.31 -1.53
CA GLU A 236 -28.31 9.51 -0.69
C GLU A 236 -29.36 8.39 -0.87
N LYS A 237 -29.38 7.75 -2.05
CA LYS A 237 -30.19 6.57 -2.33
C LYS A 237 -29.26 5.36 -2.32
N GLY A 238 -29.53 4.39 -1.45
CA GLY A 238 -28.73 3.18 -1.33
C GLY A 238 -28.40 2.55 -2.69
N ALA A 239 -27.15 2.13 -2.85
CA ALA A 239 -26.65 1.59 -4.11
C ALA A 239 -27.48 0.38 -4.57
N GLN A 240 -27.93 0.41 -5.83
CA GLN A 240 -28.63 -0.72 -6.44
C GLN A 240 -27.63 -1.71 -6.99
N TYR A 241 -27.47 -2.84 -6.30
CA TYR A 241 -26.70 -3.96 -6.82
C TYR A 241 -27.54 -4.91 -7.65
N LEU A 242 -26.90 -5.51 -8.63
CA LEU A 242 -27.37 -6.70 -9.29
C LEU A 242 -26.54 -7.89 -8.79
N GLU A 243 -27.19 -8.95 -8.35
CA GLU A 243 -26.50 -10.22 -8.12
C GLU A 243 -25.82 -10.67 -9.42
N ALA A 244 -24.54 -10.97 -9.30
CA ALA A 244 -23.70 -11.25 -10.44
C ALA A 244 -22.67 -12.33 -10.13
N GLU A 245 -22.17 -12.95 -11.18
CA GLU A 245 -21.08 -13.92 -11.12
C GLU A 245 -20.04 -13.55 -12.17
N THR A 246 -18.77 -13.79 -11.88
CA THR A 246 -17.70 -13.62 -12.86
C THR A 246 -16.93 -14.92 -13.07
N VAL A 247 -16.45 -15.14 -14.29
CA VAL A 247 -15.70 -16.34 -14.68
C VAL A 247 -14.23 -15.98 -14.86
N GLY A 248 -13.34 -16.88 -14.46
CA GLY A 248 -11.90 -16.73 -14.64
C GLY A 248 -11.15 -16.25 -13.40
N GLY A 249 -11.83 -16.19 -12.25
CA GLY A 249 -11.20 -15.78 -10.99
C GLY A 249 -11.50 -16.75 -9.85
N ARG A 250 -10.70 -16.68 -8.80
CA ARG A 250 -10.94 -17.33 -7.51
C ARG A 250 -10.70 -16.31 -6.40
N ILE A 251 -11.54 -16.31 -5.37
CA ILE A 251 -11.30 -15.51 -4.17
C ILE A 251 -10.32 -16.26 -3.27
N ARG A 252 -9.25 -15.59 -2.86
CA ARG A 252 -8.35 -16.00 -1.78
C ARG A 252 -8.38 -15.00 -0.63
N THR A 253 -7.76 -15.38 0.49
CA THR A 253 -7.62 -14.50 1.64
C THR A 253 -6.20 -13.93 1.67
N TRP A 254 -6.09 -12.61 1.70
CA TRP A 254 -4.84 -11.88 1.88
C TRP A 254 -4.75 -11.37 3.32
N ALA A 255 -3.60 -11.58 3.95
CA ALA A 255 -3.31 -11.17 5.33
C ALA A 255 -4.38 -11.61 6.36
N GLY A 256 -4.98 -12.79 6.15
CA GLY A 256 -6.01 -13.38 7.02
C GLY A 256 -7.33 -12.61 7.14
N LYS A 257 -7.51 -11.49 6.42
CA LYS A 257 -8.67 -10.59 6.60
C LYS A 257 -9.26 -10.05 5.31
N TYR A 258 -8.46 -9.84 4.28
CA TYR A 258 -8.89 -9.19 3.05
C TYR A 258 -9.17 -10.21 1.96
N LYS A 259 -10.22 -10.00 1.17
CA LYS A 259 -10.50 -10.86 0.02
C LYS A 259 -9.68 -10.38 -1.18
N ALA A 260 -8.95 -11.30 -1.80
CA ALA A 260 -8.15 -11.05 -2.99
C ALA A 260 -8.66 -11.89 -4.15
N LEU A 261 -9.06 -11.25 -5.24
CA LEU A 261 -9.41 -11.97 -6.47
C LEU A 261 -8.13 -12.23 -7.27
N VAL A 262 -7.86 -13.50 -7.52
CA VAL A 262 -6.74 -13.96 -8.37
C VAL A 262 -7.25 -14.65 -9.62
N ASP A 263 -6.41 -14.71 -10.65
CA ASP A 263 -6.74 -15.41 -11.89
C ASP A 263 -6.85 -16.91 -11.64
N ALA A 264 -8.01 -17.48 -11.98
CA ALA A 264 -8.26 -18.92 -11.96
C ALA A 264 -9.14 -19.27 -13.18
N PRO A 265 -8.52 -19.61 -14.32
CA PRO A 265 -9.24 -19.89 -15.55
C PRO A 265 -10.30 -20.98 -15.34
N GLY A 266 -11.56 -20.67 -15.63
CA GLY A 266 -12.68 -21.61 -15.54
C GLY A 266 -13.41 -21.67 -14.20
N GLU A 267 -12.96 -20.94 -13.19
CA GLU A 267 -13.70 -20.81 -11.93
C GLU A 267 -14.69 -19.65 -11.94
N ILE A 268 -15.72 -19.79 -11.10
CA ILE A 268 -16.82 -18.84 -11.00
C ILE A 268 -16.80 -18.23 -9.60
N VAL A 269 -16.88 -16.92 -9.53
CA VAL A 269 -16.97 -16.15 -8.30
C VAL A 269 -18.29 -15.42 -8.27
N SER A 270 -19.10 -15.68 -7.24
CA SER A 270 -20.33 -14.95 -6.98
C SER A 270 -20.03 -13.63 -6.26
N GLY A 271 -20.78 -12.59 -6.61
CA GLY A 271 -20.60 -11.24 -6.09
C GLY A 271 -21.76 -10.32 -6.47
N SER A 272 -21.47 -9.05 -6.62
CA SER A 272 -22.46 -8.02 -6.94
C SER A 272 -21.94 -7.08 -8.02
N ALA A 273 -22.79 -6.77 -8.98
CA ALA A 273 -22.51 -5.81 -10.04
C ALA A 273 -23.12 -4.46 -9.68
N PHE A 274 -22.31 -3.41 -9.79
CA PHE A 274 -22.71 -2.03 -9.59
C PHE A 274 -22.40 -1.20 -10.83
N LYS A 275 -23.30 -0.27 -11.14
CA LYS A 275 -23.13 0.63 -12.29
C LYS A 275 -22.48 1.91 -11.82
N VAL A 276 -21.22 2.10 -12.17
CA VAL A 276 -20.47 3.34 -11.90
C VAL A 276 -20.82 4.35 -12.98
N GLU A 277 -21.36 5.50 -12.58
CA GLU A 277 -21.89 6.52 -13.49
C GLU A 277 -20.84 7.55 -13.90
N SER A 278 -19.82 7.79 -13.07
CA SER A 278 -18.82 8.83 -13.31
C SER A 278 -17.41 8.41 -12.92
N ARG A 279 -16.43 9.16 -13.44
CA ARG A 279 -15.02 8.96 -13.14
C ARG A 279 -14.68 9.22 -11.67
N GLU A 280 -15.37 10.17 -11.04
CA GLU A 280 -15.14 10.51 -9.63
C GLU A 280 -15.57 9.37 -8.70
N GLN A 281 -16.68 8.69 -9.04
CA GLN A 281 -17.10 7.48 -8.33
C GLN A 281 -16.07 6.37 -8.50
N GLU A 282 -15.60 6.12 -9.73
CA GLU A 282 -14.56 5.13 -9.99
C GLU A 282 -13.28 5.44 -9.22
N ASP A 283 -12.83 6.69 -9.24
CA ASP A 283 -11.60 7.09 -8.56
C ASP A 283 -11.70 6.85 -7.05
N THR A 284 -12.86 7.12 -6.45
CA THR A 284 -13.14 6.82 -5.04
C THR A 284 -13.00 5.33 -4.74
N LEU A 285 -13.53 4.46 -5.60
CA LEU A 285 -13.40 3.01 -5.47
C LEU A 285 -11.94 2.56 -5.59
N ARG A 286 -11.21 3.13 -6.55
CA ARG A 286 -9.79 2.85 -6.74
C ARG A 286 -8.93 3.29 -5.55
N PHE A 287 -9.31 4.37 -4.87
CA PHE A 287 -8.66 4.78 -3.62
C PHE A 287 -8.96 3.83 -2.46
N TYR A 288 -10.18 3.28 -2.39
CA TYR A 288 -10.56 2.33 -1.35
C TYR A 288 -9.80 1.00 -1.47
N GLU A 289 -9.71 0.45 -2.67
CA GLU A 289 -9.01 -0.83 -2.92
C GLU A 289 -7.48 -0.68 -2.82
N THR A 290 -6.94 0.54 -2.95
CA THR A 290 -5.50 0.85 -2.87
C THR A 290 -4.67 0.28 -4.02
N ASP A 291 -3.34 0.47 -3.99
CA ASP A 291 -2.40 0.01 -5.02
C ASP A 291 -2.03 -1.49 -4.92
N HIS A 292 -2.67 -2.22 -4.00
CA HIS A 292 -2.60 -3.68 -3.93
C HIS A 292 -3.47 -4.36 -4.99
N TYR A 293 -4.36 -3.61 -5.64
CA TYR A 293 -5.28 -4.11 -6.64
C TYR A 293 -5.13 -3.33 -7.96
N GLU A 294 -5.48 -3.98 -9.04
CA GLU A 294 -5.56 -3.41 -10.38
C GLU A 294 -6.96 -3.61 -10.95
N VAL A 295 -7.38 -2.68 -11.80
CA VAL A 295 -8.65 -2.73 -12.51
C VAL A 295 -8.45 -3.51 -13.80
N VAL A 296 -9.16 -4.63 -13.92
CA VAL A 296 -9.12 -5.53 -15.08
C VAL A 296 -10.49 -5.69 -15.70
N ARG A 297 -10.54 -6.05 -16.98
CA ARG A 297 -11.79 -6.41 -17.66
C ARG A 297 -12.28 -7.76 -17.17
N CYS A 298 -13.58 -7.90 -16.99
CA CYS A 298 -14.21 -9.17 -16.63
C CYS A 298 -15.57 -9.31 -17.32
N GLN A 299 -16.00 -10.55 -17.47
CA GLN A 299 -17.38 -10.85 -17.85
C GLN A 299 -18.21 -11.04 -16.60
N ILE A 300 -19.32 -10.31 -16.53
CA ILE A 300 -20.24 -10.27 -15.40
C ILE A 300 -21.54 -10.94 -15.86
N ALA A 301 -21.74 -12.19 -15.44
CA ALA A 301 -22.98 -12.91 -15.64
C ALA A 301 -24.00 -12.45 -14.60
N THR A 302 -25.12 -11.89 -15.05
CA THR A 302 -26.24 -11.50 -14.19
C THR A 302 -27.48 -12.27 -14.60
N ARG A 303 -28.56 -12.18 -13.81
CA ARG A 303 -29.88 -12.72 -14.19
C ARG A 303 -30.43 -12.12 -15.49
N LEU A 304 -29.94 -10.95 -15.91
CA LEU A 304 -30.35 -10.25 -17.13
C LEU A 304 -29.50 -10.61 -18.35
N GLY A 305 -28.41 -11.37 -18.18
CA GLY A 305 -27.47 -11.73 -19.22
C GLY A 305 -26.02 -11.45 -18.84
N VAL A 306 -25.10 -11.67 -19.78
CA VAL A 306 -23.67 -11.43 -19.62
C VAL A 306 -23.35 -9.99 -20.02
N LEU A 307 -22.71 -9.25 -19.12
CA LEU A 307 -22.31 -7.87 -19.27
C LEU A 307 -20.78 -7.78 -19.27
N ASP A 308 -20.22 -6.94 -20.14
CA ASP A 308 -18.80 -6.57 -20.06
C ASP A 308 -18.61 -5.53 -18.96
N GLY A 309 -17.68 -5.78 -18.05
CA GLY A 309 -17.43 -4.91 -16.94
C GLY A 309 -15.98 -4.92 -16.50
N LEU A 310 -15.76 -4.29 -15.35
CA LEU A 310 -14.47 -4.17 -14.69
C LEU A 310 -14.52 -4.80 -13.32
N THR A 311 -13.38 -5.27 -12.83
CA THR A 311 -13.24 -5.74 -11.45
C THR A 311 -11.85 -5.41 -10.93
N PHE A 312 -11.70 -5.50 -9.61
CA PHE A 312 -10.42 -5.32 -8.94
C PHE A 312 -9.75 -6.68 -8.79
N ARG A 313 -8.64 -6.91 -9.49
CA ARG A 313 -7.78 -8.08 -9.32
C ARG A 313 -6.64 -7.73 -8.38
N PHE A 314 -6.21 -8.67 -7.55
CA PHE A 314 -5.04 -8.48 -6.70
C PHE A 314 -3.75 -8.46 -7.53
N ASP A 315 -2.94 -7.41 -7.41
CA ASP A 315 -1.66 -7.19 -8.13
C ASP A 315 -0.44 -7.57 -7.24
N GLY A 316 -0.66 -8.37 -6.18
CA GLY A 316 0.40 -8.85 -5.28
C GLY A 316 0.91 -10.24 -5.63
N GLU A 317 1.93 -10.71 -4.90
CA GLU A 317 2.49 -12.05 -5.12
C GLU A 317 1.55 -13.13 -4.57
N GLU A 318 1.37 -14.24 -5.30
CA GLU A 318 0.55 -15.37 -4.82
C GLU A 318 1.03 -15.96 -3.48
N LYS A 319 2.31 -15.74 -3.13
CA LYS A 319 2.89 -16.16 -1.85
C LYS A 319 2.33 -15.41 -0.64
N ASP A 320 1.75 -14.23 -0.87
CA ASP A 320 1.12 -13.42 0.17
C ASP A 320 -0.32 -13.88 0.46
N LEU A 321 -0.83 -14.86 -0.28
CA LEU A 321 -2.20 -15.37 -0.20
C LEU A 321 -2.23 -16.71 0.53
N ASP A 322 -3.14 -16.80 1.50
CA ASP A 322 -3.46 -18.02 2.25
C ASP A 322 -4.43 -18.93 1.45
#